data_AF-A0A366YVI2-F1
#
_entry.id   AF-A0A366YVI2-F1
#
_cell.length_a   1.000
_cell.length_b   1.000
_cell.length_c   1.000
_cell.angle_alpha   90.00
_cell.angle_beta   90.00
_cell.angle_gamma   90.00
#
_symmetry.space_group_name_H-M   'P 1'
#
loop_
_entity.id
_entity.type
_entity.pdbx_description
1 polymer ?
#
loop_
_entity_poly.entity_id
_entity_poly.type
_entity_poly.pdbx_seq_one_letter_code
_entity_poly.pdbx_strand_id
1 'polypeptide(L)'
;MNIICDNRYFLIGINKTIEDVIQKNKFNGVKNIIIISSPKTSEVFYFLQLNKIHFRCSDTLFYAPPETFDFLRDIIHAPICNIRDLTKNNLFNNTHHIYRVRNSHYKLSLSGRQKEVLLMFLYGLSGKDIANNLGVSMKTVSSYKKSLMNRLYVCNDIQLFYKGRLLFR
;
A
#
# COMPACT_ATOMS: atom_id res chain seq x y z
N MET A 1 -0.40 19.06 -11.91
CA MET A 1 -0.79 18.25 -10.74
C MET A 1 -2.24 17.84 -10.93
N ASN A 2 -2.58 16.55 -10.75
CA ASN A 2 -3.93 16.05 -10.93
C ASN A 2 -4.67 16.02 -9.59
N ILE A 3 -5.83 16.65 -9.49
CA ILE A 3 -6.64 16.68 -8.25
C ILE A 3 -7.86 15.80 -8.48
N ILE A 4 -8.00 14.76 -7.67
CA ILE A 4 -9.12 13.80 -7.75
C ILE A 4 -9.89 13.87 -6.45
N CYS A 5 -11.19 14.14 -6.51
CA CYS A 5 -12.03 14.24 -5.33
C CYS A 5 -13.30 13.41 -5.48
N ASP A 6 -13.71 12.73 -4.40
CA ASP A 6 -14.95 11.94 -4.34
C ASP A 6 -16.21 12.82 -4.28
N ASN A 7 -16.05 14.11 -3.97
CA ASN A 7 -17.13 15.09 -3.88
C ASN A 7 -16.88 16.27 -4.81
N ARG A 8 -17.69 16.36 -5.89
CA ARG A 8 -17.55 17.42 -6.91
C ARG A 8 -17.84 18.83 -6.37
N TYR A 9 -18.77 18.97 -5.43
CA TYR A 9 -19.10 20.28 -4.85
C TYR A 9 -17.96 20.78 -3.95
N PHE A 10 -17.37 19.86 -3.18
CA PHE A 10 -16.20 20.16 -2.37
C PHE A 10 -15.01 20.57 -3.26
N LEU A 11 -14.78 19.85 -4.36
CA LEU A 11 -13.72 20.17 -5.33
C LEU A 11 -13.84 21.59 -5.89
N ILE A 12 -15.05 22.08 -6.20
CA ILE A 12 -15.27 23.44 -6.71
C ILE A 12 -14.84 24.49 -5.68
N GLY A 13 -15.24 24.31 -4.41
CA GLY A 13 -14.85 25.23 -3.34
C GLY A 13 -13.36 25.18 -3.03
N ILE A 14 -12.79 23.98 -3.05
CA ILE A 14 -11.39 23.73 -2.76
C ILE A 14 -10.44 24.16 -3.89
N ASN A 15 -10.85 24.12 -5.16
CA ASN A 15 -9.96 24.47 -6.28
C ASN A 15 -9.35 25.87 -6.12
N LYS A 16 -10.13 26.85 -5.64
CA LYS A 16 -9.63 28.20 -5.32
C LYS A 16 -8.55 28.17 -4.24
N THR A 17 -8.75 27.40 -3.18
CA THR A 17 -7.81 27.30 -2.06
C THR A 17 -6.59 26.44 -2.39
N ILE A 18 -6.76 25.41 -3.21
CA ILE A 18 -5.68 24.52 -3.63
C ILE A 18 -4.72 25.22 -4.56
N GLU A 19 -5.19 26.07 -5.48
CA GLU A 19 -4.29 26.89 -6.29
C GLU A 19 -3.34 27.71 -5.41
N ASP A 20 -3.85 28.35 -4.36
CA ASP A 20 -3.05 29.09 -3.39
C ASP A 20 -2.09 28.19 -2.59
N VAL A 21 -2.55 27.03 -2.13
CA VAL A 21 -1.73 26.08 -1.34
C VAL A 21 -0.63 25.45 -2.18
N ILE A 22 -0.91 25.10 -3.45
CA ILE A 22 0.07 24.55 -4.39
C ILE A 22 1.09 25.61 -4.78
N GLN A 23 0.67 26.85 -5.02
CA GLN A 23 1.57 27.94 -5.35
C GLN A 23 2.47 28.32 -4.17
N LYS A 24 1.94 28.28 -2.93
CA LYS A 24 2.71 28.57 -1.71
C LYS A 24 3.63 27.44 -1.27
N ASN A 25 3.19 26.19 -1.41
CA ASN A 25 3.97 25.03 -0.99
C ASN A 25 4.57 24.33 -2.22
N LYS A 26 5.89 24.44 -2.41
CA LYS A 26 6.63 23.71 -3.45
C LYS A 26 6.61 22.20 -3.17
N PHE A 27 5.51 21.52 -3.50
CA PHE A 27 5.40 20.06 -3.43
C PHE A 27 6.19 19.41 -4.58
N ASN A 28 7.52 19.43 -4.47
CA ASN A 28 8.39 18.81 -5.47
C ASN A 28 8.13 17.31 -5.58
N GLY A 29 7.85 16.83 -6.80
CA GLY A 29 7.66 15.41 -7.10
C GLY A 29 6.23 14.87 -6.90
N VAL A 30 5.31 15.65 -6.32
CA VAL A 30 3.91 15.25 -6.19
C VAL A 30 3.20 15.47 -7.52
N LYS A 31 2.60 14.40 -8.05
CA LYS A 31 1.85 14.40 -9.31
C LYS A 31 0.34 14.38 -9.08
N ASN A 32 -0.12 13.73 -8.01
CA ASN A 32 -1.54 13.52 -7.71
C ASN A 32 -1.89 14.01 -6.30
N ILE A 33 -3.02 14.70 -6.17
CA ILE A 33 -3.68 15.00 -4.89
C ILE A 33 -5.03 14.29 -4.90
N ILE A 34 -5.26 13.43 -3.92
CA ILE A 34 -6.50 12.68 -3.78
C ILE A 34 -7.21 13.15 -2.51
N ILE A 35 -8.44 13.62 -2.67
CA ILE A 35 -9.28 14.15 -1.60
C ILE A 35 -10.48 13.23 -1.44
N ILE A 36 -10.56 12.57 -0.30
CA ILE A 36 -11.64 11.66 0.04
C ILE A 36 -12.41 12.32 1.18
N SER A 37 -13.58 12.87 0.90
CA SER A 37 -14.44 13.50 1.89
C SER A 37 -15.39 12.51 2.57
N SER A 38 -15.64 11.36 1.95
CA SER A 38 -16.54 10.35 2.52
C SER A 38 -15.91 9.64 3.72
N PRO A 39 -16.63 9.54 4.85
CA PRO A 39 -16.25 8.69 5.97
C PRO A 39 -16.64 7.21 5.76
N LYS A 40 -17.45 6.92 4.72
CA LYS A 40 -17.96 5.57 4.46
C LYS A 40 -16.97 4.80 3.61
N THR A 41 -16.36 3.78 4.22
CA THR A 41 -15.40 2.89 3.58
C THR A 41 -15.83 2.37 2.20
N SER A 42 -17.11 2.00 2.01
CA SER A 42 -17.64 1.52 0.73
C SER A 42 -17.59 2.57 -0.38
N GLU A 43 -17.91 3.82 -0.07
CA GLU A 43 -17.86 4.93 -1.03
C GLU A 43 -16.43 5.26 -1.40
N VAL A 44 -15.51 5.22 -0.42
CA VAL A 44 -14.07 5.37 -0.65
C VAL A 44 -13.54 4.32 -1.63
N PHE A 45 -13.92 3.05 -1.45
CA PHE A 45 -13.52 1.99 -2.39
C PHE A 45 -14.04 2.21 -3.80
N TYR A 46 -15.32 2.52 -3.92
CA TYR A 46 -15.95 2.77 -5.22
C TYR A 46 -15.25 3.92 -5.95
N PHE A 47 -14.95 5.00 -5.23
CA PHE A 47 -14.22 6.14 -5.75
C PHE A 47 -12.80 5.78 -6.23
N LEU A 48 -12.03 5.05 -5.41
CA LEU A 48 -10.67 4.61 -5.76
C LEU A 48 -10.65 3.71 -7.00
N GLN A 49 -11.67 2.85 -7.14
CA GLN A 49 -11.82 1.94 -8.27
C GLN A 49 -12.16 2.67 -9.57
N LEU A 50 -13.16 3.55 -9.55
CA LEU A 50 -13.58 4.32 -10.73
C LEU A 50 -12.42 5.12 -11.33
N ASN A 51 -11.58 5.70 -10.47
CA ASN A 51 -10.47 6.56 -10.88
C ASN A 51 -9.18 5.79 -11.22
N LYS A 52 -9.19 4.44 -11.16
CA LYS A 52 -8.03 3.58 -11.45
C LYS A 52 -6.76 4.03 -10.72
N ILE A 53 -6.89 4.52 -9.49
CA ILE A 53 -5.78 5.13 -8.75
C ILE A 53 -4.72 4.07 -8.44
N HIS A 54 -3.48 4.31 -8.87
CA HIS A 54 -2.33 3.47 -8.56
C HIS A 54 -1.57 4.10 -7.39
N PHE A 55 -1.60 3.46 -6.22
CA PHE A 55 -0.87 3.91 -5.05
C PHE A 55 0.64 3.69 -5.25
N ARG A 56 1.33 4.70 -5.79
CA ARG A 56 2.78 4.85 -5.60
C ARG A 56 2.95 5.93 -4.53
N CYS A 57 3.38 5.54 -3.33
CA CYS A 57 3.42 6.42 -2.16
C CYS A 57 4.33 7.65 -2.33
N SER A 58 5.17 7.70 -3.37
CA SER A 58 6.17 8.75 -3.56
C SER A 58 5.69 9.96 -4.36
N ASP A 59 4.55 9.89 -5.07
CA ASP A 59 4.08 10.97 -5.97
C ASP A 59 2.63 11.40 -5.72
N THR A 60 2.02 10.93 -4.64
CA THR A 60 0.58 11.10 -4.38
C THR A 60 0.32 11.55 -2.95
N LEU A 61 -0.41 12.67 -2.79
CA LEU A 61 -0.83 13.22 -1.50
C LEU A 61 -2.30 12.88 -1.22
N PHE A 62 -2.60 12.44 0.00
CA PHE A 62 -3.96 12.08 0.43
C PHE A 62 -4.50 13.05 1.47
N TYR A 63 -5.72 13.55 1.26
CA TYR A 63 -6.54 14.23 2.24
C TYR A 63 -7.78 13.40 2.52
N ALA A 64 -8.00 13.03 3.77
CA ALA A 64 -9.17 12.26 4.19
C ALA A 64 -9.54 12.54 5.66
N PRO A 65 -10.81 12.34 6.07
CA PRO A 65 -11.20 12.29 7.47
C PRO A 65 -10.32 11.33 8.27
N PRO A 66 -10.10 11.57 9.58
CA PRO A 66 -9.25 10.71 10.42
C PRO A 66 -9.60 9.22 10.34
N GLU A 67 -10.89 8.89 10.34
CA GLU A 67 -11.38 7.50 10.28
C GLU A 67 -11.04 6.84 8.94
N THR A 68 -11.18 7.59 7.84
CA THR A 68 -10.80 7.15 6.50
C THR A 68 -9.28 7.06 6.37
N PHE A 69 -8.53 7.96 7.01
CA PHE A 69 -7.07 7.90 7.05
C PHE A 69 -6.59 6.69 7.83
N ASP A 70 -7.14 6.42 9.01
CA ASP A 70 -6.83 5.23 9.81
C ASP A 70 -7.16 3.96 9.03
N PHE A 71 -8.28 3.94 8.33
CA PHE A 71 -8.65 2.84 7.46
C PHE A 71 -7.67 2.63 6.28
N LEU A 72 -7.32 3.70 5.56
CA LEU A 72 -6.35 3.65 4.45
C LEU A 72 -4.96 3.25 4.96
N ARG A 73 -4.57 3.79 6.12
CA ARG A 73 -3.35 3.44 6.83
C ARG A 73 -3.33 1.96 7.19
N ASP A 74 -4.43 1.43 7.72
CA ASP A 74 -4.56 0.01 8.05
C ASP A 74 -4.45 -0.87 6.80
N ILE A 75 -4.97 -0.45 5.64
CA ILE A 75 -4.76 -1.15 4.37
C ILE A 75 -3.30 -1.10 3.91
N ILE A 76 -2.65 0.06 4.00
CA ILE A 76 -1.24 0.23 3.60
C ILE A 76 -0.34 -0.62 4.49
N HIS A 77 -0.59 -0.63 5.79
CA HIS A 77 0.12 -1.40 6.79
C HIS A 77 -0.32 -2.87 6.85
N ALA A 78 -1.40 -3.26 6.19
CA ALA A 78 -1.75 -4.66 6.12
C ALA A 78 -0.67 -5.40 5.29
N PRO A 79 -0.07 -6.47 5.85
CA PRO A 79 1.13 -7.05 5.27
C PRO A 79 0.92 -7.66 3.88
N ILE A 80 -0.32 -7.97 3.52
CA ILE A 80 -0.68 -8.77 2.34
C ILE A 80 -1.67 -8.03 1.43
N CYS A 81 -2.13 -6.85 1.83
CA CYS A 81 -3.22 -6.19 1.11
C CYS A 81 -2.70 -5.43 -0.10
N ASN A 82 -3.26 -5.78 -1.26
CA ASN A 82 -3.23 -4.96 -2.47
C ASN A 82 -4.59 -4.31 -2.63
N ILE A 83 -4.63 -2.99 -2.76
CA ILE A 83 -5.88 -2.27 -3.01
C ILE A 83 -6.55 -2.73 -4.31
N ARG A 84 -5.78 -3.19 -5.30
CA ARG A 84 -6.36 -3.78 -6.50
C ARG A 84 -7.17 -5.04 -6.21
N ASP A 85 -6.78 -5.85 -5.22
CA ASP A 85 -7.52 -7.06 -4.83
C ASP A 85 -8.82 -6.70 -4.09
N LEU A 86 -8.85 -5.55 -3.41
CA LEU A 86 -10.09 -4.96 -2.87
C LEU A 86 -11.02 -4.48 -3.99
N THR A 87 -10.48 -4.00 -5.11
CA THR A 87 -11.28 -3.46 -6.23
C THR A 87 -11.63 -4.48 -7.31
N LYS A 88 -10.92 -5.61 -7.40
CA LYS A 88 -11.07 -6.59 -8.51
C LYS A 88 -12.35 -7.44 -8.45
N ASN A 89 -12.94 -7.59 -7.27
CA ASN A 89 -14.10 -8.49 -7.05
C ASN A 89 -15.39 -7.77 -6.63
N ASN A 90 -15.40 -6.44 -6.58
CA ASN A 90 -16.58 -5.69 -6.12
C ASN A 90 -17.51 -5.33 -7.28
N LEU A 91 -18.14 -6.35 -7.87
CA LEU A 91 -19.35 -6.12 -8.65
C LEU A 91 -20.58 -5.87 -7.74
N PHE A 92 -20.51 -6.16 -6.44
CA PHE A 92 -21.61 -5.92 -5.51
C PHE A 92 -21.10 -5.53 -4.11
N ASN A 93 -21.88 -4.65 -3.46
CA ASN A 93 -21.72 -4.02 -2.13
C ASN A 93 -21.51 -5.00 -0.95
N ASN A 94 -20.57 -5.93 -1.02
CA ASN A 94 -20.40 -6.95 -0.01
C ASN A 94 -19.29 -6.55 0.97
N THR A 95 -19.69 -5.87 2.04
CA THR A 95 -18.85 -5.45 3.18
C THR A 95 -18.04 -6.60 3.79
N HIS A 96 -18.45 -7.87 3.57
CA HIS A 96 -17.71 -9.07 3.93
C HIS A 96 -16.27 -9.15 3.36
N HIS A 97 -16.00 -8.56 2.19
CA HIS A 97 -14.63 -8.55 1.64
C HIS A 97 -13.69 -7.61 2.39
N ILE A 98 -14.21 -6.51 2.95
CA ILE A 98 -13.46 -5.54 3.74
C ILE A 98 -12.98 -6.20 5.05
N TYR A 99 -13.83 -7.01 5.69
CA TYR A 99 -13.45 -7.79 6.87
C TYR A 99 -12.40 -8.86 6.58
N ARG A 100 -12.41 -9.49 5.39
CA ARG A 100 -11.36 -10.44 4.97
C ARG A 100 -9.99 -9.79 4.78
N VAL A 101 -9.96 -8.51 4.40
CA VAL A 101 -8.73 -7.73 4.25
C VAL A 101 -8.14 -7.38 5.62
N ARG A 102 -8.99 -7.00 6.58
CA ARG A 102 -8.60 -6.88 8.00
C ARG A 102 -8.05 -8.20 8.56
N ASN A 103 -8.66 -9.34 8.22
CA ASN A 103 -8.24 -10.68 8.68
C ASN A 103 -7.19 -11.38 7.79
N SER A 104 -6.52 -10.65 6.90
CA SER A 104 -5.63 -11.27 5.90
C SER A 104 -4.39 -11.97 6.47
N HIS A 105 -4.06 -11.80 7.77
CA HIS A 105 -2.97 -12.47 8.48
C HIS A 105 -2.90 -13.99 8.20
N TYR A 106 -4.02 -14.63 7.88
CA TYR A 106 -4.11 -16.06 7.61
C TYR A 106 -3.75 -16.54 6.19
N LYS A 107 -3.49 -15.66 5.20
CA LYS A 107 -3.40 -16.08 3.78
C LYS A 107 -2.04 -15.97 3.09
N LEU A 108 -1.01 -15.40 3.72
CA LEU A 108 0.32 -15.38 3.08
C LEU A 108 1.02 -16.73 3.27
N SER A 109 0.71 -17.68 2.40
CA SER A 109 1.43 -18.96 2.35
C SER A 109 2.82 -18.74 1.74
N LEU A 110 3.79 -18.32 2.55
CA LEU A 110 5.21 -18.27 2.19
C LEU A 110 5.79 -19.67 2.24
N SER A 111 6.63 -20.03 1.27
CA SER A 111 7.41 -21.27 1.34
C SER A 111 8.39 -21.23 2.51
N GLY A 112 8.84 -22.40 2.98
CA GLY A 112 9.84 -22.48 4.06
C GLY A 112 11.07 -21.61 3.77
N ARG A 113 11.62 -21.71 2.56
CA ARG A 113 12.75 -20.88 2.11
C ARG A 113 12.45 -19.38 2.07
N GLN A 114 11.25 -18.98 1.66
CA GLN A 114 10.85 -17.57 1.69
C GLN A 114 10.77 -17.04 3.12
N LYS A 115 10.28 -17.84 4.07
CA LYS A 115 10.24 -17.47 5.49
C LYS A 115 11.65 -17.32 6.06
N GLU A 116 12.54 -18.29 5.80
CA GLU A 116 13.94 -18.23 6.24
C GLU A 116 14.65 -16.98 5.72
N VAL A 117 14.57 -16.71 4.41
CA VAL A 117 15.17 -15.51 3.80
C VAL A 117 14.59 -14.24 4.39
N LEU A 118 13.26 -14.16 4.56
CA LEU A 118 12.63 -12.99 5.15
C LEU A 118 13.07 -12.77 6.60
N LEU A 119 13.13 -13.83 7.40
CA LEU A 119 13.53 -13.76 8.81
C LEU A 119 14.98 -13.28 8.95
N MET A 120 15.92 -13.88 8.21
CA MET A 120 17.33 -13.46 8.22
C MET A 120 17.50 -12.02 7.74
N PHE A 121 16.76 -11.61 6.71
CA PHE A 121 16.74 -10.22 6.25
C PHE A 121 16.22 -9.26 7.33
N LEU A 122 15.18 -9.64 8.07
CA LEU A 122 14.65 -8.83 9.18
C LEU A 122 15.62 -8.75 10.38
N TYR A 123 16.50 -9.73 10.54
CA TYR A 123 17.61 -9.68 11.49
C TYR A 123 18.82 -8.85 11.01
N GLY A 124 18.76 -8.27 9.81
CA GLY A 124 19.80 -7.39 9.29
C GLY A 124 20.93 -8.10 8.55
N LEU A 125 20.79 -9.39 8.23
CA LEU A 125 21.80 -10.11 7.45
C LEU A 125 21.87 -9.58 6.01
N SER A 126 23.08 -9.47 5.47
CA SER A 126 23.27 -9.10 4.07
C SER A 126 22.87 -10.24 3.13
N GLY A 127 22.64 -9.94 1.85
CA GLY A 127 22.34 -10.98 0.85
C GLY A 127 23.45 -12.04 0.72
N LYS A 128 24.70 -11.67 1.05
CA LYS A 128 25.83 -12.59 1.10
C LYS A 128 25.76 -13.51 2.32
N ASP A 129 25.44 -12.96 3.50
CA ASP A 129 25.34 -13.74 4.73
C ASP A 129 24.17 -14.72 4.66
N ILE A 130 23.04 -14.27 4.11
CA ILE A 130 21.86 -15.13 3.86
C ILE A 130 22.23 -16.28 2.90
N ALA A 131 22.96 -15.96 1.82
CA ALA A 131 23.39 -16.96 0.85
C ALA A 131 24.28 -18.02 1.49
N ASN A 132 25.25 -17.59 2.31
CA ASN A 132 26.14 -18.46 3.06
C ASN A 132 25.37 -19.34 4.05
N ASN A 133 24.47 -18.75 4.84
CA ASN A 133 23.67 -19.47 5.85
C ASN A 133 22.74 -20.51 5.23
N LEU A 134 22.25 -20.28 4.01
CA LEU A 134 21.32 -21.19 3.34
C LEU A 134 22.01 -22.16 2.36
N GLY A 135 23.32 -22.02 2.14
CA GLY A 135 24.06 -22.83 1.17
C GLY A 135 23.61 -22.60 -0.29
N VAL A 136 23.22 -21.37 -0.64
CA VAL A 136 22.72 -21.00 -1.97
C VAL A 136 23.49 -19.81 -2.55
N SER A 137 23.28 -19.50 -3.83
CA SER A 137 23.89 -18.31 -4.44
C SER A 137 23.20 -17.01 -3.97
N MET A 138 23.93 -15.89 -3.97
CA MET A 138 23.35 -14.56 -3.77
C MET A 138 22.23 -14.26 -4.78
N LYS A 139 22.34 -14.75 -6.02
CA LYS A 139 21.29 -14.61 -7.04
C LYS A 139 19.99 -15.32 -6.63
N THR A 140 20.10 -16.47 -5.98
CA THR A 140 18.97 -17.21 -5.41
C THR A 140 18.29 -16.40 -4.30
N VAL A 141 19.08 -15.81 -3.39
CA VAL A 141 18.55 -14.91 -2.35
C VAL A 141 17.82 -13.71 -2.96
N SER A 142 18.41 -13.06 -3.96
CA SER A 142 17.77 -11.95 -4.68
C SER A 142 16.46 -12.36 -5.35
N SER A 143 16.38 -13.58 -5.91
CA SER A 143 15.15 -14.13 -6.48
C SER A 143 14.08 -14.34 -5.40
N TYR A 144 14.45 -14.88 -4.23
CA TYR A 144 13.54 -15.00 -3.10
C TYR A 144 13.06 -13.65 -2.59
N LYS A 145 13.94 -12.65 -2.44
CA LYS A 145 13.54 -11.27 -2.06
C LYS A 145 12.59 -10.68 -3.08
N LYS A 146 12.85 -10.81 -4.39
CA LYS A 146 11.93 -10.33 -5.44
C LYS A 146 10.56 -11.02 -5.38
N SER A 147 10.55 -12.33 -5.15
CA SER A 147 9.31 -13.09 -4.97
C SER A 147 8.53 -12.63 -3.73
N LEU A 148 9.22 -12.40 -2.61
CA LEU A 148 8.65 -11.82 -1.39
C LEU A 148 8.08 -10.42 -1.64
N MET A 149 8.82 -9.55 -2.32
CA MET A 149 8.36 -8.21 -2.69
C MET A 149 7.09 -8.25 -3.52
N ASN A 150 7.02 -9.13 -4.52
CA ASN A 150 5.82 -9.32 -5.33
C ASN A 150 4.61 -9.78 -4.51
N ARG A 151 4.83 -10.70 -3.55
CA ARG A 151 3.77 -11.24 -2.68
C ARG A 151 3.30 -10.27 -1.61
N LEU A 152 4.18 -9.39 -1.15
CA LEU A 152 3.90 -8.35 -0.16
C LEU A 152 3.48 -7.02 -0.81
N TYR A 153 3.51 -6.97 -2.14
CA TYR A 153 3.18 -5.79 -2.93
C TYR A 153 4.04 -4.57 -2.59
N VAL A 154 5.35 -4.78 -2.50
CA VAL A 154 6.35 -3.75 -2.22
C VAL A 154 7.40 -3.68 -3.34
N CYS A 155 8.11 -2.56 -3.44
CA CYS A 155 9.03 -2.32 -4.55
C CYS A 155 10.50 -2.22 -4.16
N ASN A 156 10.82 -2.17 -2.85
CA ASN A 156 12.19 -2.04 -2.37
C ASN A 156 12.40 -2.71 -1.01
N ASP A 157 13.66 -2.82 -0.61
CA ASP A 157 14.08 -3.48 0.63
C ASP A 157 13.54 -2.80 1.90
N ILE A 158 13.42 -1.47 1.91
CA ILE A 158 12.89 -0.73 3.06
C ILE A 158 11.40 -1.07 3.27
N GLN A 159 10.62 -1.05 2.19
CA GLN A 159 9.21 -1.45 2.24
C GLN A 159 9.05 -2.93 2.58
N LEU A 160 9.92 -3.80 2.06
CA LEU A 160 9.96 -5.22 2.40
C LEU A 160 10.25 -5.43 3.89
N PHE A 161 11.18 -4.67 4.46
CA PHE A 161 11.52 -4.74 5.87
C PHE A 161 10.32 -4.32 6.73
N TYR A 162 9.72 -3.18 6.42
CA TYR A 162 8.56 -2.68 7.15
C TYR A 162 7.37 -3.66 7.10
N LYS A 163 7.00 -4.14 5.90
CA LYS A 163 5.92 -5.14 5.76
C LYS A 163 6.25 -6.49 6.38
N GLY A 164 7.52 -6.91 6.31
CA GLY A 164 7.99 -8.14 6.95
C GLY A 164 7.83 -8.09 8.48
N ARG A 165 8.18 -6.96 9.11
CA ARG A 165 8.00 -6.77 10.56
C ARG A 165 6.54 -6.91 11.02
N LEU A 166 5.59 -6.53 10.17
CA LEU A 166 4.16 -6.63 10.47
C LEU A 166 3.62 -8.08 10.42
N LEU A 167 4.32 -8.99 9.73
CA LEU A 167 3.94 -10.41 9.67
C LEU A 167 4.37 -11.22 10.90
N PHE A 168 5.50 -10.85 11.50
CA PHE A 168 6.08 -11.54 12.65
C PHE A 168 5.84 -10.79 13.97
N ARG A 169 4.73 -10.05 14.04
CA ARG A 169 4.26 -9.36 15.25
C ARG A 169 3.64 -10.34 16.24
#